data_AF-A0A172UM08-F1
#
_entry.id   AF-A0A172UM08-F1
#
_cell.length_a   1.000
_cell.length_b   1.000
_cell.length_c   1.000
_cell.angle_alpha   90.00
_cell.angle_beta   90.00
_cell.angle_gamma   90.00
#
_symmetry.space_group_name_H-M   'P 1'
#
loop_
_entity.id
_entity.type
_entity.pdbx_description
1 polymer ?
#
loop_
_entity_poly.entity_id
_entity_poly.type
_entity_poly.pdbx_seq_one_letter_code
_entity_poly.pdbx_strand_id
1 'polypeptide(L)'
;MKVVRNAVPARRGRAAALLWLLAAAGYLLAEAFAAAALPGYSYRTDYISTLGDPSVSPRAPLMNAAFAVQGVCFAAAALLVAAARKQLWFLAFAVGNGIGNVLIAVVHSGQGNPAHIVGAVLAIVGGNAAALAGSGAPLAAAYRTASITLGALGLVCLLVTATAPSQVGGWERGSVYPIFAWQILTAVMLLRAGPKQRS
;
A
#
# COMPACT_ATOMS: atom_id res chain seq x y z
N MET A 1 37.17 9.85 -4.92
CA MET A 1 35.98 10.17 -4.09
C MET A 1 35.08 8.94 -4.01
N LYS A 2 35.11 8.17 -2.92
CA LYS A 2 34.24 6.98 -2.76
C LYS A 2 32.83 7.45 -2.41
N VAL A 3 31.91 7.41 -3.37
CA VAL A 3 30.48 7.54 -3.10
C VAL A 3 30.10 6.37 -2.19
N VAL A 4 29.92 6.63 -0.89
CA VAL A 4 29.34 5.68 0.06
C VAL A 4 27.89 5.48 -0.37
N ARG A 5 27.66 4.51 -1.26
CA ARG A 5 26.32 4.07 -1.63
C ARG A 5 25.73 3.43 -0.38
N ASN A 6 24.86 4.15 0.32
CA ASN A 6 24.07 3.57 1.40
C ASN A 6 23.12 2.52 0.81
N ALA A 7 23.60 1.28 0.75
CA ALA A 7 22.80 0.11 0.46
C ALA A 7 22.11 -0.32 1.75
N VAL A 8 20.84 -0.71 1.66
CA VAL A 8 20.13 -1.32 2.80
C VAL A 8 20.88 -2.61 3.17
N PRO A 9 21.22 -2.84 4.45
CA PRO A 9 21.85 -4.10 4.86
C PRO A 9 21.01 -5.30 4.43
N ALA A 10 21.63 -6.37 3.92
CA ALA A 10 20.93 -7.50 3.30
C ALA A 10 19.83 -8.13 4.20
N ARG A 11 20.09 -8.24 5.51
CA ARG A 11 19.10 -8.72 6.49
C ARG A 11 17.88 -7.79 6.62
N ARG A 12 18.11 -6.47 6.67
CA ARG A 12 17.03 -5.47 6.73
C ARG A 12 16.24 -5.40 5.43
N GLY A 13 16.93 -5.49 4.29
CA GLY A 13 16.28 -5.53 2.96
C GLY A 13 15.40 -6.75 2.79
N ARG A 14 15.86 -7.94 3.22
CA ARG A 14 15.06 -9.16 3.20
C ARG A 14 13.86 -9.09 4.13
N ALA A 15 14.03 -8.57 5.36
CA ALA A 15 12.92 -8.39 6.29
C ALA A 15 11.85 -7.41 5.75
N ALA A 16 12.27 -6.27 5.21
CA ALA A 16 11.36 -5.31 4.58
C ALA A 16 10.60 -5.92 3.40
N ALA A 17 11.30 -6.69 2.55
CA ALA A 17 10.67 -7.38 1.43
C ALA A 17 9.62 -8.41 1.89
N LEU A 18 9.92 -9.20 2.93
CA LEU A 18 8.98 -10.18 3.46
C LEU A 18 7.74 -9.52 4.06
N LEU A 19 7.90 -8.43 4.82
CA LEU A 19 6.77 -7.65 5.35
C LEU A 19 5.89 -7.11 4.22
N TRP A 20 6.48 -6.54 3.18
CA TRP A 20 5.74 -6.04 2.02
C TRP A 20 5.06 -7.16 1.23
N LEU A 21 5.68 -8.32 1.03
CA LEU A 21 5.01 -9.43 0.35
C LEU A 21 3.86 -10.01 1.17
N LEU A 22 4.08 -10.23 2.47
CA LEU A 22 3.05 -10.73 3.39
C LEU A 22 1.83 -9.81 3.41
N ALA A 23 2.07 -8.51 3.52
CA ALA A 23 1.02 -7.52 3.61
C ALA A 23 0.21 -7.40 2.30
N ALA A 24 0.87 -7.36 1.15
CA ALA A 24 0.18 -7.31 -0.15
C ALA A 24 -0.61 -8.60 -0.43
N ALA A 25 -0.01 -9.77 -0.21
CA ALA A 25 -0.70 -11.05 -0.40
C ALA A 25 -1.86 -11.22 0.59
N GLY A 26 -1.63 -10.90 1.87
CA GLY A 26 -2.64 -10.98 2.92
C GLY A 26 -3.84 -10.09 2.63
N TYR A 27 -3.61 -8.87 2.17
CA TYR A 27 -4.69 -7.96 1.78
C TYR A 27 -5.50 -8.50 0.60
N LEU A 28 -4.84 -8.86 -0.51
CA LEU A 28 -5.54 -9.30 -1.72
C LEU A 28 -6.33 -10.59 -1.49
N LEU A 29 -5.79 -11.51 -0.68
CA LEU A 29 -6.50 -12.72 -0.27
C LEU A 29 -7.69 -12.39 0.64
N ALA A 30 -7.50 -11.53 1.65
CA ALA A 30 -8.58 -11.11 2.54
C ALA A 30 -9.71 -10.42 1.78
N GLU A 31 -9.39 -9.54 0.82
CA GLU A 31 -10.36 -8.89 -0.06
C GLU A 31 -11.13 -9.93 -0.87
N ALA A 32 -10.43 -10.87 -1.53
CA ALA A 32 -11.06 -11.91 -2.32
C ALA A 32 -11.99 -12.81 -1.50
N PHE A 33 -11.56 -13.23 -0.30
CA PHE A 33 -12.39 -14.04 0.59
C PHE A 33 -13.57 -13.27 1.16
N ALA A 34 -13.40 -11.99 1.52
CA ALA A 34 -14.49 -11.18 2.03
C ALA A 34 -15.52 -10.86 0.93
N ALA A 35 -15.05 -10.53 -0.27
CA ALA A 35 -15.90 -10.29 -1.44
C ALA A 35 -16.70 -11.53 -1.83
N ALA A 36 -16.07 -12.70 -1.88
CA ALA A 36 -16.76 -13.95 -2.19
C ALA A 36 -17.82 -14.34 -1.14
N ALA A 37 -17.67 -13.86 0.10
CA ALA A 37 -18.59 -14.12 1.19
C ALA A 37 -19.73 -13.10 1.31
N LEU A 38 -19.71 -12.02 0.53
CA LEU A 38 -20.72 -10.95 0.57
C LEU A 38 -21.66 -11.06 -0.66
N PRO A 39 -22.91 -11.53 -0.49
CA PRO A 39 -23.85 -11.66 -1.60
C PRO A 39 -24.09 -10.33 -2.32
N GLY A 40 -24.06 -10.35 -3.65
CA GLY A 40 -24.30 -9.16 -4.47
C GLY A 40 -23.10 -8.20 -4.58
N TYR A 41 -21.98 -8.49 -3.93
CA TYR A 41 -20.78 -7.65 -4.01
C TYR A 41 -20.17 -7.64 -5.41
N SER A 42 -19.80 -6.45 -5.87
CA SER A 42 -19.24 -6.18 -7.18
C SER A 42 -18.00 -5.31 -7.06
N TYR A 43 -16.87 -5.83 -7.56
CA TYR A 43 -15.59 -5.11 -7.63
C TYR A 43 -15.67 -3.80 -8.41
N ARG A 44 -16.68 -3.66 -9.28
CA ARG A 44 -16.83 -2.48 -10.14
C ARG A 44 -17.58 -1.37 -9.43
N THR A 45 -18.60 -1.71 -8.64
CA THR A 45 -19.57 -0.75 -8.10
C THR A 45 -19.44 -0.53 -6.61
N ASP A 46 -18.89 -1.50 -5.88
CA ASP A 46 -18.85 -1.46 -4.43
C ASP A 46 -17.44 -1.15 -3.93
N TYR A 47 -17.38 -0.30 -2.92
CA TYR A 47 -16.13 0.05 -2.27
C TYR A 47 -15.49 -1.18 -1.62
N ILE A 48 -14.16 -1.21 -1.59
CA ILE A 48 -13.38 -2.16 -0.80
C ILE A 48 -13.75 -2.01 0.68
N SER A 49 -13.95 -0.77 1.14
CA SER A 49 -14.30 -0.50 2.53
C SER A 49 -15.64 -1.08 2.97
N THR A 50 -16.56 -1.40 2.05
CA THR A 50 -17.80 -2.14 2.35
C THR A 50 -17.49 -3.54 2.90
N LEU A 51 -16.39 -4.16 2.45
CA LEU A 51 -15.95 -5.47 2.97
C LEU A 51 -15.49 -5.40 4.42
N GLY A 52 -15.12 -4.22 4.91
CA GLY A 52 -14.74 -3.96 6.30
C GLY A 52 -15.90 -3.48 7.19
N ASP A 53 -17.11 -3.35 6.66
CA ASP A 53 -18.28 -2.93 7.43
C ASP A 53 -18.94 -4.14 8.13
N PRO A 54 -18.90 -4.23 9.48
CA PRO A 54 -19.48 -5.36 10.20
C PRO A 54 -21.01 -5.47 10.09
N SER A 55 -21.70 -4.41 9.65
CA SER A 55 -23.15 -4.43 9.50
C SER A 55 -23.63 -5.17 8.25
N VAL A 56 -22.77 -5.28 7.22
CA VAL A 56 -23.13 -5.89 5.93
C VAL A 56 -22.19 -7.01 5.51
N SER A 57 -20.90 -6.99 5.91
CA SER A 57 -19.90 -7.97 5.48
C SER A 57 -19.69 -9.06 6.53
N PRO A 58 -20.02 -10.34 6.22
CA PRO A 58 -19.80 -11.46 7.15
C PRO A 58 -18.33 -11.69 7.52
N ARG A 59 -17.40 -11.16 6.70
CA ARG A 59 -15.95 -11.28 6.88
C ARG A 59 -15.29 -9.93 7.17
N ALA A 60 -16.05 -8.95 7.68
CA ALA A 60 -15.50 -7.67 8.11
C ALA A 60 -14.27 -7.78 9.04
N PRO A 61 -14.23 -8.68 10.05
CA PRO A 61 -13.05 -8.82 10.89
C PRO A 61 -11.79 -9.21 10.11
N LEU A 62 -11.92 -10.06 9.07
CA LEU A 62 -10.80 -10.46 8.21
C LEU A 62 -10.29 -9.27 7.39
N MET A 63 -11.21 -8.50 6.78
CA MET A 63 -10.83 -7.33 5.98
C MET A 63 -10.19 -6.24 6.84
N ASN A 64 -10.76 -5.95 8.02
CA ASN A 64 -10.21 -4.96 8.94
C ASN A 64 -8.85 -5.38 9.50
N ALA A 65 -8.66 -6.66 9.81
CA ALA A 65 -7.34 -7.18 10.17
C ALA A 65 -6.33 -6.99 9.01
N ALA A 66 -6.76 -7.22 7.78
CA ALA A 66 -5.91 -7.01 6.61
C ALA A 66 -5.55 -5.54 6.37
N PHE A 67 -6.48 -4.60 6.58
CA PHE A 67 -6.19 -3.16 6.59
C PHE A 67 -5.10 -2.83 7.62
N ALA A 68 -5.29 -3.24 8.87
CA ALA A 68 -4.32 -2.96 9.95
C ALA A 68 -2.94 -3.58 9.67
N VAL A 69 -2.90 -4.86 9.26
CA VAL A 69 -1.66 -5.57 8.92
C VAL A 69 -0.96 -4.89 7.75
N GLN A 70 -1.69 -4.49 6.71
CA GLN A 70 -1.12 -3.74 5.58
C GLN A 70 -0.47 -2.44 6.06
N GLY A 71 -1.18 -1.63 6.85
CA GLY A 71 -0.66 -0.36 7.33
C GLY A 71 0.61 -0.50 8.17
N VAL A 72 0.59 -1.43 9.14
CA VAL A 72 1.73 -1.68 10.04
C VAL A 72 2.92 -2.22 9.26
N CYS A 73 2.73 -3.22 8.39
CA CYS A 73 3.80 -3.83 7.64
C CYS A 73 4.40 -2.86 6.60
N PHE A 74 3.56 -2.05 5.94
CA PHE A 74 4.02 -1.06 4.97
C PHE A 74 4.93 -0.02 5.63
N ALA A 75 4.51 0.54 6.77
CA ALA A 75 5.30 1.51 7.53
C ALA A 75 6.57 0.89 8.12
N ALA A 76 6.50 -0.32 8.69
CA ALA A 76 7.65 -1.01 9.25
C ALA A 76 8.71 -1.35 8.19
N ALA A 77 8.29 -1.86 7.02
CA ALA A 77 9.19 -2.09 5.91
C ALA A 77 9.81 -0.79 5.38
N ALA A 78 9.02 0.29 5.28
CA ALA A 78 9.53 1.60 4.89
C ALA A 78 10.58 2.13 5.87
N LEU A 79 10.38 1.98 7.18
CA LEU A 79 11.39 2.33 8.21
C LEU A 79 12.70 1.57 8.02
N LEU A 80 12.63 0.26 7.77
CA LEU A 80 13.80 -0.59 7.53
C LEU A 80 14.60 -0.15 6.30
N VAL A 81 13.92 0.35 5.26
CA VAL A 81 14.53 0.86 4.02
C VAL A 81 15.03 2.30 4.18
N ALA A 82 14.23 3.19 4.77
CA ALA A 82 14.50 4.62 4.88
C ALA A 82 15.63 4.95 5.86
N ALA A 83 15.80 4.17 6.93
CA ALA A 83 16.90 4.32 7.89
C ALA A 83 18.27 4.20 7.22
N ALA A 84 18.36 3.53 6.07
CA ALA A 84 19.59 3.46 5.28
C ALA A 84 19.79 4.70 4.39
N ARG A 85 18.73 5.43 3.99
CA ARG A 85 18.77 6.36 2.85
C ARG A 85 18.37 7.81 3.14
N LYS A 86 18.00 8.15 4.37
CA LYS A 86 17.54 9.51 4.76
C LYS A 86 16.40 10.06 3.87
N GLN A 87 15.53 9.18 3.39
CA GLN A 87 14.40 9.57 2.53
C GLN A 87 13.19 10.00 3.38
N LEU A 88 13.26 11.21 3.93
CA LEU A 88 12.23 11.73 4.85
C LEU A 88 10.82 11.68 4.25
N TRP A 89 10.65 12.17 3.01
CA TRP A 89 9.35 12.21 2.36
C TRP A 89 8.76 10.83 2.09
N PHE A 90 9.60 9.88 1.66
CA PHE A 90 9.19 8.48 1.51
C PHE A 90 8.67 7.92 2.83
N LEU A 91 9.40 8.15 3.92
CA LEU A 91 9.00 7.67 5.24
C LEU A 91 7.72 8.36 5.73
N ALA A 92 7.60 9.68 5.56
CA ALA A 92 6.42 10.44 5.96
C ALA A 92 5.16 9.92 5.24
N PHE A 93 5.24 9.71 3.93
CA PHE A 93 4.12 9.16 3.16
C PHE A 93 3.81 7.71 3.55
N ALA A 94 4.81 6.87 3.80
CA ALA A 94 4.59 5.51 4.24
C ALA A 94 3.98 5.41 5.65
N VAL A 95 4.37 6.30 6.56
CA VAL A 95 3.73 6.42 7.88
C VAL A 95 2.30 6.93 7.74
N GLY A 96 2.06 7.94 6.89
CA GLY A 96 0.71 8.41 6.57
C GLY A 96 -0.19 7.29 6.03
N ASN A 97 0.34 6.47 5.11
CA ASN A 97 -0.34 5.27 4.62
C ASN A 97 -0.68 4.29 5.75
N GLY A 98 0.29 4.04 6.65
CA GLY A 98 0.11 3.15 7.79
C GLY A 98 -0.99 3.63 8.74
N ILE A 99 -0.96 4.91 9.11
CA ILE A 99 -1.98 5.56 9.95
C ILE A 99 -3.35 5.46 9.27
N GLY A 100 -3.45 5.78 7.98
CA GLY A 100 -4.71 5.72 7.24
C GLY A 100 -5.31 4.31 7.23
N ASN A 101 -4.49 3.30 6.97
CA ASN A 101 -4.91 1.89 6.96
C ASN A 101 -5.37 1.40 8.35
N VAL A 102 -4.68 1.78 9.42
CA VAL A 102 -5.12 1.45 10.79
C VAL A 102 -6.43 2.18 11.12
N LEU A 103 -6.58 3.43 10.67
CA LEU A 103 -7.78 4.22 10.93
C LEU A 103 -9.02 3.61 10.25
N ILE A 104 -8.93 3.20 8.98
CA ILE A 104 -10.05 2.52 8.29
C ILE A 104 -10.34 1.12 8.85
N ALA A 105 -9.36 0.49 9.52
CA ALA A 105 -9.55 -0.80 10.17
C ALA A 105 -10.41 -0.69 11.44
N VAL A 106 -10.38 0.46 12.12
CA VAL A 106 -11.10 0.69 13.39
C VAL A 106 -12.34 1.57 13.23
N VAL A 107 -12.34 2.46 12.23
CA VAL A 107 -13.48 3.29 11.84
C VAL A 107 -14.02 2.77 10.52
N HIS A 108 -15.17 2.10 10.56
CA HIS A 108 -15.73 1.38 9.42
C HIS A 108 -16.58 2.30 8.53
N SER A 109 -16.71 1.94 7.25
CA SER A 109 -17.41 2.74 6.24
C SER A 109 -18.90 2.96 6.54
N GLY A 110 -19.59 1.96 7.11
CA GLY A 110 -21.02 2.03 7.46
C GLY A 110 -21.39 2.92 8.65
N GLN A 111 -20.40 3.52 9.34
CA GLN A 111 -20.65 4.29 10.55
C GLN A 111 -20.95 5.78 10.27
N GLY A 112 -20.89 6.22 9.02
CA GLY A 112 -21.08 7.64 8.67
C GLY A 112 -20.03 8.59 9.28
N ASN A 113 -18.91 8.05 9.78
CA ASN A 113 -17.90 8.79 10.50
C ASN A 113 -16.89 9.42 9.52
N PRO A 114 -16.72 10.75 9.49
CA PRO A 114 -15.74 11.42 8.61
C PRO A 114 -14.30 10.92 8.79
N ALA A 115 -13.96 10.38 9.96
CA ALA A 115 -12.64 9.78 10.21
C ALA A 115 -12.35 8.58 9.29
N HIS A 116 -13.37 7.85 8.83
CA HIS A 116 -13.18 6.80 7.82
C HIS A 116 -12.63 7.39 6.51
N ILE A 117 -13.23 8.48 6.04
CA ILE A 117 -12.83 9.15 4.80
C ILE A 117 -11.40 9.71 4.94
N VAL A 118 -11.09 10.33 6.08
CA VAL A 118 -9.72 10.81 6.39
C VAL A 118 -8.73 9.65 6.36
N GLY A 119 -9.08 8.51 6.95
CA GLY A 119 -8.26 7.30 6.93
C GLY A 119 -8.02 6.78 5.51
N ALA A 120 -9.08 6.70 4.70
CA ALA A 120 -8.99 6.24 3.31
C ALA A 120 -8.10 7.17 2.47
N VAL A 121 -8.26 8.49 2.60
CA VAL A 121 -7.42 9.46 1.90
C VAL A 121 -5.96 9.35 2.33
N LEU A 122 -5.68 9.25 3.64
CA LEU A 122 -4.32 9.06 4.16
C LEU A 122 -3.69 7.76 3.64
N ALA A 123 -4.46 6.66 3.61
CA ALA A 123 -4.01 5.38 3.09
C ALA A 123 -3.64 5.49 1.60
N ILE A 124 -4.55 5.99 0.78
CA ILE A 124 -4.39 6.01 -0.67
C ILE A 124 -3.33 7.03 -1.10
N VAL A 125 -3.41 8.28 -0.60
CA VAL A 125 -2.43 9.32 -0.93
C VAL A 125 -1.06 8.94 -0.39
N GLY A 126 -0.97 8.48 0.86
CA GLY A 126 0.30 8.08 1.47
C GLY A 126 0.99 6.94 0.71
N GLY A 127 0.25 5.91 0.29
CA GLY A 127 0.84 4.77 -0.40
C GLY A 127 1.37 5.13 -1.78
N ASN A 128 0.58 5.88 -2.54
CA ASN A 128 0.98 6.32 -3.88
C ASN A 128 2.09 7.37 -3.84
N ALA A 129 2.03 8.34 -2.92
CA ALA A 129 3.09 9.32 -2.73
C ALA A 129 4.39 8.68 -2.23
N ALA A 130 4.31 7.61 -1.43
CA ALA A 130 5.49 6.81 -1.07
C ALA A 130 6.12 6.16 -2.31
N ALA A 131 5.32 5.62 -3.24
CA ALA A 131 5.84 5.09 -4.50
C ALA A 131 6.57 6.16 -5.32
N LEU A 132 5.99 7.37 -5.44
CA LEU A 132 6.62 8.50 -6.13
C LEU A 132 7.94 8.92 -5.45
N ALA A 133 7.94 9.09 -4.13
CA ALA A 133 9.13 9.47 -3.36
C ALA A 133 10.22 8.38 -3.37
N GLY A 134 9.82 7.11 -3.46
CA GLY A 134 10.71 5.95 -3.57
C GLY A 134 11.38 5.79 -4.94
N SER A 135 10.89 6.49 -5.98
CA SER A 135 11.38 6.37 -7.36
C SER A 135 12.83 6.83 -7.56
N GLY A 136 13.36 7.68 -6.68
CA GLY A 136 14.73 8.19 -6.70
C GLY A 136 15.80 7.21 -6.18
N ALA A 137 15.42 5.97 -5.81
CA ALA A 137 16.38 4.95 -5.44
C ALA A 137 17.36 4.67 -6.62
N PRO A 138 18.65 4.37 -6.37
CA PRO A 138 19.64 4.08 -7.40
C PRO A 138 19.42 2.67 -7.99
N LEU A 139 18.22 2.43 -8.50
CA LEU A 139 17.75 1.23 -9.18
C LEU A 139 17.65 1.52 -10.68
N ALA A 140 17.42 0.48 -11.49
CA ALA A 140 17.33 0.61 -12.94
C ALA A 140 16.27 1.65 -13.36
N ALA A 141 16.47 2.31 -14.50
CA ALA A 141 15.52 3.29 -15.05
C ALA A 141 14.08 2.75 -15.12
N ALA A 142 13.93 1.44 -15.43
CA ALA A 142 12.64 0.76 -15.43
C ALA A 142 11.93 0.80 -14.06
N TYR A 143 12.65 0.67 -12.94
CA TYR A 143 12.05 0.77 -11.60
C TYR A 143 11.55 2.18 -11.31
N ARG A 144 12.33 3.20 -11.71
CA ARG A 144 11.92 4.60 -11.57
C ARG A 144 10.64 4.88 -12.35
N THR A 145 10.60 4.48 -13.63
CA THR A 145 9.42 4.62 -14.47
C THR A 145 8.22 3.90 -13.86
N ALA A 146 8.37 2.63 -13.47
CA ALA A 146 7.28 1.86 -12.85
C ALA A 146 6.77 2.53 -11.56
N SER A 147 7.66 3.02 -10.70
CA SER A 147 7.27 3.70 -9.45
C SER A 147 6.47 4.98 -9.72
N ILE A 148 6.89 5.78 -10.71
CA ILE A 148 6.18 7.00 -11.12
C ILE A 148 4.82 6.65 -11.71
N THR A 149 4.78 5.70 -12.64
CA THR A 149 3.54 5.30 -13.31
C THR A 149 2.52 4.75 -12.32
N LEU A 150 2.93 3.85 -11.42
CA LEU A 150 2.02 3.27 -10.42
C LEU A 150 1.51 4.33 -9.45
N GLY A 151 2.40 5.16 -8.88
CA GLY A 151 2.00 6.21 -7.96
C GLY A 151 1.09 7.27 -8.60
N ALA A 152 1.40 7.70 -9.82
CA ALA A 152 0.59 8.67 -10.55
C ALA A 152 -0.78 8.09 -10.93
N LEU A 153 -0.81 6.85 -11.44
CA LEU A 153 -2.05 6.15 -11.77
C LEU A 153 -2.98 6.08 -10.55
N GLY A 154 -2.46 5.69 -9.39
CA GLY A 154 -3.27 5.57 -8.19
C GLY A 154 -3.87 6.90 -7.73
N LEU A 155 -3.10 7.99 -7.81
CA LEU A 155 -3.60 9.33 -7.48
C LEU A 155 -4.65 9.82 -8.50
N VAL A 156 -4.48 9.54 -9.79
CA VAL A 156 -5.49 9.86 -10.81
C VAL A 156 -6.78 9.08 -10.54
N CYS A 157 -6.70 7.79 -10.25
CA CYS A 157 -7.87 6.98 -9.91
C CYS A 157 -8.58 7.48 -8.64
N LEU A 158 -7.84 7.99 -7.64
CA LEU A 158 -8.43 8.63 -6.46
C LEU A 158 -9.22 9.89 -6.84
N LEU A 159 -8.66 10.76 -7.71
CA LEU A 159 -9.37 11.96 -8.18
C LEU A 159 -10.66 11.60 -8.91
N VAL A 160 -10.63 10.56 -9.74
CA VAL A 160 -11.84 10.06 -10.42
C VAL A 160 -12.84 9.52 -9.40
N THR A 161 -12.41 8.75 -8.40
CA THR A 161 -13.26 8.25 -7.30
C THR A 161 -13.98 9.39 -6.59
N ALA A 162 -13.33 10.54 -6.40
CA ALA A 162 -13.90 11.70 -5.72
C ALA A 162 -14.86 12.53 -6.59
N THR A 163 -14.81 12.40 -7.92
CA THR A 163 -15.51 13.30 -8.86
C THR A 163 -16.52 12.59 -9.76
N ALA A 164 -16.41 11.27 -9.93
CA ALA A 164 -17.26 10.46 -10.80
C ALA A 164 -17.73 9.19 -10.07
N PRO A 165 -18.99 9.15 -9.56
CA PRO A 165 -19.48 8.05 -8.73
C PRO A 165 -19.77 6.76 -9.53
N SER A 166 -19.77 6.82 -10.87
CA SER A 166 -19.96 5.61 -11.67
C SER A 166 -18.75 4.68 -11.54
N GLN A 167 -19.00 3.40 -11.27
CA GLN A 167 -17.96 2.37 -11.14
C GLN A 167 -16.95 2.69 -10.01
N VAL A 168 -17.45 3.26 -8.91
CA VAL A 168 -16.59 3.76 -7.83
C VAL A 168 -15.70 2.67 -7.21
N GLY A 169 -16.19 1.43 -7.10
CA GLY A 169 -15.39 0.30 -6.65
C GLY A 169 -14.20 -0.01 -7.56
N GLY A 170 -14.34 0.20 -8.88
CA GLY A 170 -13.26 0.05 -9.83
C GLY A 170 -12.21 1.15 -9.72
N TRP A 171 -12.64 2.40 -9.56
CA TRP A 171 -11.74 3.54 -9.40
C TRP A 171 -11.00 3.54 -8.06
N GLU A 172 -11.68 3.17 -6.97
CA GLU A 172 -11.04 3.00 -5.67
C GLU A 172 -9.94 1.93 -5.75
N ARG A 173 -10.22 0.77 -6.35
CA ARG A 173 -9.20 -0.27 -6.61
C ARG A 173 -8.09 0.22 -7.51
N GLY A 174 -8.41 1.00 -8.53
CA GLY A 174 -7.43 1.69 -9.36
C GLY A 174 -6.52 2.62 -8.54
N SER A 175 -6.99 3.14 -7.40
CA SER A 175 -6.19 3.95 -6.49
C SER A 175 -5.37 3.13 -5.47
N VAL A 176 -5.83 1.93 -5.13
CA VAL A 176 -5.24 1.05 -4.10
C VAL A 176 -4.27 0.03 -4.69
N TYR A 177 -4.65 -0.68 -5.76
CA TYR A 177 -3.85 -1.76 -6.35
C TYR A 177 -2.47 -1.33 -6.85
N PRO A 178 -2.26 -0.11 -7.38
CA PRO A 178 -0.91 0.35 -7.71
C PRO A 178 0.04 0.38 -6.51
N ILE A 179 -0.47 0.60 -5.29
CA ILE A 179 0.32 0.55 -4.06
C ILE A 179 0.86 -0.87 -3.85
N PHE A 180 0.00 -1.90 -3.96
CA PHE A 180 0.41 -3.30 -3.84
C PHE A 180 1.36 -3.73 -4.96
N ALA A 181 1.08 -3.31 -6.20
CA ALA A 181 1.95 -3.60 -7.33
C ALA A 181 3.36 -3.01 -7.11
N TRP A 182 3.44 -1.77 -6.64
CA TRP A 182 4.71 -1.11 -6.32
C TRP A 182 5.42 -1.77 -5.13
N GLN A 183 4.67 -2.14 -4.10
CA GLN A 183 5.16 -2.84 -2.91
C GLN A 183 5.79 -4.19 -3.27
N ILE A 184 5.10 -4.99 -4.09
CA ILE A 184 5.60 -6.28 -4.59
C ILE A 184 6.84 -6.09 -5.45
N LEU A 185 6.80 -5.15 -6.41
CA LEU A 185 7.96 -4.82 -7.27
C LEU A 185 9.19 -4.48 -6.42
N THR A 186 9.03 -3.60 -5.44
CA THR A 186 10.12 -3.15 -4.58
C THR A 186 10.66 -4.28 -3.71
N ALA A 187 9.78 -5.11 -3.16
CA ALA A 187 10.17 -6.30 -2.39
C ALA A 187 11.00 -7.28 -3.25
N VAL A 188 10.57 -7.58 -4.47
CA VAL A 188 11.31 -8.45 -5.39
C VAL A 188 12.68 -7.87 -5.71
N MET A 189 12.79 -6.55 -5.93
CA MET A 189 14.08 -5.89 -6.15
C MET A 189 15.01 -5.98 -4.93
N LEU A 190 14.48 -5.81 -3.71
CA LEU A 190 15.26 -5.96 -2.48
C LEU A 190 15.77 -7.39 -2.27
N LEU A 191 14.98 -8.41 -2.64
CA LEU A 191 15.40 -9.80 -2.56
C LEU A 191 16.47 -10.14 -3.62
N ARG A 192 16.37 -9.57 -4.82
CA ARG A 192 17.37 -9.77 -5.89
C ARG A 192 18.69 -9.05 -5.62
N ALA A 193 18.67 -7.95 -4.88
CA ALA A 193 19.86 -7.19 -4.49
C ALA A 193 20.71 -7.86 -3.39
N GLY A 194 20.69 -9.20 -3.30
CA GLY A 194 21.34 -10.03 -2.29
C GLY A 194 22.82 -9.70 -2.02
N PRO A 195 23.41 -10.25 -0.94
CA PRO A 195 24.72 -9.86 -0.46
C PRO A 195 25.75 -10.00 -1.59
N LYS A 196 26.31 -8.89 -2.05
CA LYS A 196 27.50 -8.92 -2.90
C LYS A 196 28.59 -9.64 -2.10
N GLN A 197 28.89 -10.88 -2.48
CA GLN A 197 30.14 -11.52 -2.07
C GLN A 197 31.26 -10.57 -2.50
N ARG A 198 31.95 -10.00 -1.50
CA ARG A 198 33.23 -9.35 -1.74
C ARG A 198 34.20 -10.48 -2.08
N SER A 199 34.44 -10.69 -3.37
CA SER A 199 35.64 -11.39 -3.85
C SER A 199 36.85 -10.50 -3.64
#